data_AF-A0A4Y2P914-F1
#
_entry.id   AF-A0A4Y2P914-F1
#
_cell.length_a   1.000
_cell.length_b   1.000
_cell.length_c   1.000
_cell.angle_alpha   90.00
_cell.angle_beta   90.00
_cell.angle_gamma   90.00
#
_symmetry.space_group_name_H-M   'P 1'
#
loop_
_entity.id
_entity.type
_entity.pdbx_description
1 polymer ?
#
loop_
_entity_poly.entity_id
_entity_poly.type
_entity_poly.pdbx_seq_one_letter_code
_entity_poly.pdbx_strand_id
1 'polypeptide(L)'
;MVDTTMKLNELNLKLQGKGNPAYTLLEEVVCFEKKLLHFKNLKQYRDETNATIDTNYFSIASKNMKDGFAERFEQFKINKSSLAFIVNPLNTNTNKINIEPFGIHAGSLQMQLLDLKTKDLWSDKFTELKSKLEELEVQKCMHIAQHKWTSLNEIPRVEALIFGAWNSLPECYSEVKKLAYGVLTIFGLTYSCE
;
A
#
# COMPACT_ATOMS: atom_id res chain seq x y z
N MET A 1 -13.53 -8.45 23.43
CA MET A 1 -12.14 -8.83 23.09
C MET A 1 -11.97 -8.69 21.58
N VAL A 2 -11.14 -7.78 21.08
CA VAL A 2 -10.74 -7.82 19.65
C VAL A 2 -9.69 -8.93 19.55
N ASP A 3 -10.05 -10.04 18.91
CA ASP A 3 -9.14 -11.15 18.69
C ASP A 3 -8.06 -10.72 17.69
N THR A 4 -6.85 -10.48 18.18
CA THR A 4 -5.67 -10.15 17.39
C THR A 4 -5.42 -11.20 16.29
N THR A 5 -5.75 -12.46 16.56
CA THR A 5 -5.63 -13.58 15.61
C THR A 5 -6.62 -13.42 14.46
N MET A 6 -7.88 -13.10 14.75
CA MET A 6 -8.90 -12.80 13.74
C MET A 6 -8.48 -11.62 12.87
N LYS A 7 -7.97 -10.53 13.46
CA LYS A 7 -7.48 -9.37 12.71
C LYS A 7 -6.23 -9.67 11.88
N LEU A 8 -5.33 -10.52 12.37
CA LEU A 8 -4.19 -10.98 11.60
C LEU A 8 -4.63 -11.83 10.41
N ASN A 9 -5.63 -12.70 10.59
CA ASN A 9 -6.22 -13.48 9.50
C ASN A 9 -6.91 -12.60 8.46
N GLU A 10 -7.67 -11.58 8.89
CA GLU A 10 -8.25 -10.58 7.98
C GLU A 10 -7.16 -9.90 7.12
N LEU A 11 -6.06 -9.45 7.75
CA LEU A 11 -4.93 -8.89 7.03
C LEU A 11 -4.33 -9.92 6.06
N ASN A 12 -4.09 -11.15 6.52
CA ASN A 12 -3.48 -12.18 5.69
C ASN A 12 -4.33 -12.49 4.44
N LEU A 13 -5.64 -12.55 4.58
CA LEU A 13 -6.57 -12.73 3.45
C LEU A 13 -6.49 -11.54 2.47
N LYS A 14 -6.41 -10.30 2.98
CA LYS A 14 -6.22 -9.12 2.12
C LYS A 14 -4.89 -9.16 1.37
N LEU A 15 -3.81 -9.55 2.06
CA LEU A 15 -2.46 -9.66 1.49
C LEU A 15 -2.36 -10.74 0.41
N GLN A 16 -3.18 -11.79 0.49
CA GLN A 16 -3.27 -12.90 -0.47
C GLN A 16 -4.25 -12.62 -1.64
N GLY A 17 -5.00 -11.52 -1.57
CA GLY A 17 -5.98 -11.17 -2.61
C GLY A 17 -5.30 -10.81 -3.93
N LYS A 18 -5.70 -11.50 -5.01
CA LYS A 18 -5.21 -11.24 -6.39
C LYS A 18 -5.63 -9.86 -6.87
N GLY A 19 -4.76 -9.18 -7.62
CA GLY A 19 -5.04 -7.89 -8.28
C GLY A 19 -4.97 -6.65 -7.38
N ASN A 20 -4.44 -6.80 -6.16
CA ASN A 20 -4.12 -5.67 -5.30
C ASN A 20 -2.66 -5.27 -5.53
N PRO A 21 -2.38 -4.05 -6.03
CA PRO A 21 -1.00 -3.60 -6.16
C PRO A 21 -0.37 -3.42 -4.77
N ALA A 22 0.95 -3.60 -4.70
CA ALA A 22 1.67 -3.54 -3.42
C ALA A 22 1.45 -2.23 -2.64
N TYR A 23 1.15 -1.11 -3.31
CA TYR A 23 0.84 0.14 -2.61
C TYR A 23 -0.42 0.01 -1.72
N THR A 24 -1.46 -0.69 -2.19
CA THR A 24 -2.69 -0.93 -1.41
C THR A 24 -2.38 -1.81 -0.20
N LEU A 25 -1.48 -2.79 -0.37
CA LEU A 25 -1.04 -3.66 0.71
C LEU A 25 -0.20 -2.92 1.76
N LEU A 26 0.61 -1.95 1.34
CA LEU A 26 1.41 -1.12 2.25
C LEU A 26 0.54 -0.40 3.29
N GLU A 27 -0.59 0.18 2.87
CA GLU A 27 -1.47 0.91 3.79
C GLU A 27 -2.11 -0.02 4.82
N GLU A 28 -2.56 -1.20 4.39
CA GLU A 28 -3.11 -2.24 5.27
C GLU A 28 -2.08 -2.72 6.29
N VAL A 29 -0.84 -2.97 5.87
CA VAL A 29 0.27 -3.38 6.74
C VAL A 29 0.60 -2.29 7.76
N VAL A 30 0.75 -1.05 7.32
CA VAL A 30 1.06 0.10 8.21
C VAL A 30 -0.09 0.35 9.19
N CYS A 31 -1.34 0.20 8.74
CA CYS A 31 -2.52 0.32 9.59
C CYS A 31 -2.55 -0.80 10.65
N PHE A 32 -2.28 -2.04 10.25
CA PHE A 32 -2.25 -3.17 11.16
C PHE A 32 -1.11 -3.06 12.20
N GLU A 33 0.08 -2.63 11.78
CA GLU A 33 1.20 -2.41 12.72
C GLU A 33 0.84 -1.39 13.81
N LYS A 34 0.11 -0.32 13.46
CA LYS A 34 -0.40 0.64 14.45
C LYS A 34 -1.44 0.00 15.37
N LYS A 35 -2.31 -0.87 14.84
CA LYS A 35 -3.28 -1.63 15.66
C LYS A 35 -2.57 -2.56 16.65
N LEU A 36 -1.41 -3.14 16.28
CA LEU A 36 -0.60 -3.96 17.18
C LEU A 36 -0.20 -3.21 18.47
N LEU A 37 0.02 -1.89 18.41
CA LEU A 37 0.34 -1.06 19.57
C LEU A 37 -0.84 -0.88 20.54
N HIS A 38 -2.06 -1.08 20.07
CA HIS A 38 -3.31 -0.82 20.80
C HIS A 38 -3.97 -2.08 21.37
N PHE A 39 -3.46 -3.28 21.09
CA PHE A 39 -3.99 -4.54 21.66
C PHE A 39 -3.71 -4.71 23.18
N LYS A 40 -3.70 -3.63 23.95
CA LYS A 40 -3.45 -3.61 25.41
C LYS A 40 -4.69 -3.93 26.25
N ASN A 41 -5.51 -4.88 25.83
CA ASN A 41 -6.72 -5.27 26.56
C ASN A 41 -6.47 -6.32 27.64
N LEU A 42 -5.22 -6.71 27.89
CA LEU A 42 -4.92 -7.75 28.88
C LEU A 42 -5.15 -7.34 30.32
N LYS A 43 -4.84 -6.08 30.67
CA LYS A 43 -5.10 -5.59 32.01
C LYS A 43 -6.60 -5.67 32.28
N GLN A 44 -7.38 -5.16 31.32
CA GLN A 44 -8.84 -5.26 31.33
C GLN A 44 -9.33 -6.73 31.38
N TYR A 45 -8.81 -7.63 30.55
CA TYR A 45 -9.23 -9.03 30.56
C TYR A 45 -8.89 -9.76 31.87
N ARG A 46 -7.69 -9.50 32.43
CA ARG A 46 -7.31 -10.00 33.76
C ARG A 46 -8.28 -9.51 34.82
N ASP A 47 -8.56 -8.20 34.81
CA ASP A 47 -9.44 -7.54 35.78
C ASP A 47 -10.89 -8.03 35.65
N GLU A 48 -11.36 -8.34 34.43
CA GLU A 48 -12.71 -8.85 34.14
C GLU A 48 -12.89 -10.34 34.43
N THR A 49 -11.84 -11.16 34.28
CA THR A 49 -11.95 -12.63 34.34
C THR A 49 -11.25 -13.27 35.53
N ASN A 50 -10.51 -12.49 36.34
CA ASN A 50 -9.61 -12.99 37.38
C ASN A 50 -8.61 -14.04 36.88
N ALA A 51 -8.36 -14.10 35.56
CA ALA A 51 -7.43 -15.06 34.99
C ALA A 51 -6.01 -14.83 35.53
N THR A 52 -5.31 -15.90 35.88
CA THR A 52 -3.88 -15.85 36.20
C THR A 52 -3.09 -15.72 34.91
N ILE A 53 -2.79 -14.48 34.52
CA ILE A 53 -2.04 -14.19 33.29
C ILE A 53 -0.57 -14.01 33.66
N ASP A 54 0.31 -14.83 33.08
CA ASP A 54 1.75 -14.57 33.08
C ASP A 54 2.04 -13.35 32.21
N THR A 55 2.14 -12.20 32.87
CA THR A 55 2.37 -10.91 32.23
C THR A 55 3.73 -10.83 31.57
N ASN A 56 4.73 -11.57 32.07
CA ASN A 56 6.08 -11.59 31.52
C ASN A 56 6.11 -12.38 30.22
N TYR A 57 5.55 -13.60 30.22
CA TYR A 57 5.40 -14.39 28.99
C TYR A 57 4.67 -13.61 27.91
N PHE A 58 3.54 -12.99 28.24
CA PHE A 58 2.79 -12.21 27.26
C PHE A 58 3.55 -10.98 26.76
N SER A 59 4.28 -10.28 27.63
CA SER A 59 5.09 -9.13 27.23
C SER A 59 6.14 -9.55 26.20
N ILE A 60 6.82 -10.68 26.44
CA ILE A 60 7.79 -11.27 25.51
C ILE A 60 7.11 -11.69 24.20
N ALA A 61 6.01 -12.41 24.26
CA ALA A 61 5.27 -12.86 23.08
C ALA A 61 4.77 -11.69 22.23
N SER A 62 4.25 -10.64 22.86
CA SER A 62 3.79 -9.41 22.19
C SER A 62 4.93 -8.66 21.54
N LYS A 63 6.08 -8.58 22.23
CA LYS A 63 7.29 -7.98 21.67
C LYS A 63 7.75 -8.76 20.44
N ASN A 64 7.86 -10.09 20.54
CA ASN A 64 8.28 -10.94 19.44
C ASN A 64 7.32 -10.85 18.24
N MET A 65 6.00 -10.81 18.50
CA MET A 65 5.00 -10.62 17.44
C MET A 65 5.18 -9.28 16.72
N LYS A 66 5.40 -8.20 17.48
CA LYS A 66 5.63 -6.87 16.92
C LYS A 66 6.93 -6.81 16.12
N ASP A 67 8.02 -7.31 16.70
CA ASP A 67 9.34 -7.27 16.09
C ASP A 67 9.37 -8.13 14.82
N GLY A 68 8.83 -9.35 14.87
CA GLY A 68 8.70 -10.22 13.70
C GLY A 68 7.76 -9.68 12.62
N PHE A 69 6.68 -8.97 12.99
CA PHE A 69 5.84 -8.28 12.02
C PHE A 69 6.60 -7.12 11.35
N ALA A 70 7.31 -6.31 12.13
CA ALA A 70 8.07 -5.19 11.62
C ALA A 70 9.19 -5.63 10.66
N GLU A 71 9.91 -6.70 11.00
CA GLU A 71 10.94 -7.33 10.18
C GLU A 71 10.36 -7.86 8.87
N ARG A 72 9.27 -8.65 8.95
CA ARG A 72 8.64 -9.26 7.77
C ARG A 72 8.19 -8.24 6.72
N PHE A 73 7.77 -7.05 7.15
CA PHE A 73 7.27 -5.99 6.28
C PHE A 73 8.25 -4.81 6.13
N GLU A 74 9.52 -4.98 6.50
CA GLU A 74 10.51 -3.91 6.43
C GLU A 74 10.68 -3.38 5.00
N GLN A 75 10.68 -4.27 4.00
CA GLN A 75 10.84 -3.91 2.59
C GLN A 75 9.73 -2.99 2.08
N PHE A 76 8.49 -3.13 2.59
CA PHE A 76 7.39 -2.21 2.27
C PHE A 76 7.68 -0.79 2.77
N LYS A 77 8.32 -0.66 3.94
CA LYS A 77 8.67 0.63 4.52
C LYS A 77 9.84 1.27 3.79
N ILE A 78 10.87 0.49 3.46
CA ILE A 78 12.02 0.95 2.66
C ILE A 78 11.54 1.48 1.30
N ASN A 79 10.65 0.74 0.64
CA ASN A 79 10.16 1.08 -0.69
C ASN A 79 8.90 1.95 -0.68
N LYS A 80 8.53 2.54 0.46
CA LYS A 80 7.31 3.35 0.61
C LYS A 80 7.26 4.49 -0.41
N SER A 81 8.37 5.19 -0.61
CA SER A 81 8.44 6.28 -1.60
C SER A 81 8.28 5.78 -3.03
N SER A 82 8.89 4.64 -3.37
CA SER A 82 8.73 4.00 -4.69
C SER A 82 7.27 3.60 -4.94
N LEU A 83 6.62 2.99 -3.96
CA LEU A 83 5.20 2.59 -4.07
C LEU A 83 4.27 3.81 -4.16
N ALA A 84 4.52 4.86 -3.37
CA ALA A 84 3.75 6.09 -3.41
C ALA A 84 3.88 6.83 -4.75
N PHE A 85 5.04 6.72 -5.41
CA PHE A 85 5.28 7.34 -6.71
C PHE A 85 4.27 6.91 -7.76
N ILE A 86 3.86 5.64 -7.75
CA ILE A 86 2.93 5.06 -8.73
C ILE A 86 1.56 5.72 -8.72
N VAL A 87 1.08 6.12 -7.55
CA VAL A 87 -0.27 6.66 -7.35
C VAL A 87 -0.29 8.16 -7.12
N ASN A 88 0.83 8.74 -6.74
CA ASN A 88 0.94 10.15 -6.39
C ASN A 88 2.31 10.73 -6.82
N PRO A 89 2.65 10.70 -8.12
CA PRO A 89 3.97 11.10 -8.59
C PRO A 89 4.27 12.58 -8.36
N LEU A 90 3.24 13.43 -8.31
CA LEU A 90 3.37 14.88 -8.12
C LEU A 90 3.90 15.27 -6.73
N ASN A 91 3.53 14.51 -5.69
CA ASN A 91 3.84 14.83 -4.30
C ASN A 91 4.89 13.90 -3.68
N THR A 92 5.30 12.86 -4.39
CA THR A 92 6.28 11.89 -3.87
C THR A 92 7.67 12.51 -3.82
N ASN A 93 8.37 12.31 -2.69
CA ASN A 93 9.77 12.70 -2.57
C ASN A 93 10.65 11.72 -3.35
N THR A 94 11.07 12.14 -4.54
CA THR A 94 11.85 11.33 -5.48
C THR A 94 13.30 11.12 -5.04
N ASN A 95 13.83 11.94 -4.13
CA ASN A 95 15.18 11.76 -3.58
C ASN A 95 15.28 10.49 -2.70
N LYS A 96 14.14 9.94 -2.27
CA LYS A 96 14.07 8.70 -1.48
C LYS A 96 13.83 7.47 -2.33
N ILE A 97 13.72 7.61 -3.65
CA ILE A 97 13.50 6.48 -4.56
C ILE A 97 14.85 5.99 -5.06
N ASN A 98 15.12 4.69 -4.90
CA ASN A 98 16.30 4.09 -5.51
C ASN A 98 16.05 3.90 -7.02
N ILE A 99 16.73 4.71 -7.84
CA ILE A 99 16.58 4.69 -9.30
C ILE A 99 17.64 3.86 -10.02
N GLU A 100 18.70 3.46 -9.32
CA GLU A 100 19.83 2.70 -9.87
C GLU A 100 19.39 1.38 -10.52
N PRO A 101 18.51 0.55 -9.92
CA PRO A 101 18.09 -0.72 -10.51
C PRO A 101 17.38 -0.60 -11.86
N PHE A 102 16.88 0.61 -12.19
CA PHE A 102 16.13 0.86 -13.40
C PHE A 102 16.96 1.49 -14.53
N GLY A 103 18.26 1.76 -14.28
CA GLY A 103 19.13 2.40 -15.26
C GLY A 103 18.66 3.81 -15.65
N ILE A 104 18.07 4.54 -14.70
CA ILE A 104 17.44 5.84 -14.94
C ILE A 104 18.43 6.98 -14.77
N HIS A 105 18.41 7.94 -15.70
CA HIS A 105 19.22 9.14 -15.59
C HIS A 105 18.56 10.16 -14.64
N ALA A 106 19.18 10.40 -13.49
CA ALA A 106 18.64 11.27 -12.42
C ALA A 106 18.24 12.68 -12.92
N GLY A 107 19.10 13.34 -13.70
CA GLY A 107 18.81 14.68 -14.21
C GLY A 107 17.65 14.72 -15.21
N SER A 108 17.49 13.66 -16.01
CA SER A 108 16.39 13.57 -16.98
C SER A 108 15.07 13.28 -16.26
N LEU A 109 15.09 12.37 -15.28
CA LEU A 109 13.96 12.11 -14.39
C LEU A 109 13.48 13.40 -13.71
N GLN A 110 14.39 14.19 -13.12
CA GLN A 110 14.03 15.44 -12.47
C GLN A 110 13.38 16.45 -13.43
N MET A 111 13.95 16.61 -14.63
CA MET A 111 13.38 17.50 -15.66
C MET A 111 11.99 17.05 -16.11
N GLN A 112 11.82 15.74 -16.38
CA GLN A 112 10.54 15.17 -16.79
C GLN A 112 9.48 15.29 -15.67
N LEU A 113 9.86 15.12 -14.40
CA LEU A 113 8.96 15.30 -13.26
C LEU A 113 8.56 16.76 -13.05
N LEU A 114 9.48 17.70 -13.26
CA LEU A 114 9.17 19.13 -13.21
C LEU A 114 8.14 19.47 -14.28
N ASP A 115 8.39 19.05 -15.52
CA ASP A 115 7.49 19.27 -16.65
C ASP A 115 6.10 18.65 -16.41
N LEU A 116 6.05 17.44 -15.84
CA LEU A 116 4.81 16.76 -15.48
C LEU A 116 4.02 17.53 -14.39
N LYS A 117 4.71 18.18 -13.44
CA LYS A 117 4.07 19.03 -12.41
C LYS A 117 3.56 20.36 -12.96
N THR A 118 4.26 20.94 -13.93
CA THR A 118 3.94 22.28 -14.45
C THR A 118 2.92 22.26 -15.59
N LYS A 119 2.72 21.12 -16.24
CA LYS A 119 1.73 20.98 -17.31
C LYS A 119 0.39 20.53 -16.75
N ASP A 120 -0.57 21.44 -16.77
CA ASP A 120 -1.95 21.22 -16.29
C ASP A 120 -2.56 19.90 -16.79
N LEU A 121 -2.37 19.57 -18.07
CA LEU A 121 -2.87 18.31 -18.64
C LEU A 121 -2.41 17.07 -17.85
N TRP A 122 -1.14 17.02 -17.45
CA TRP A 122 -0.59 15.85 -16.76
C TRP A 122 -0.79 15.94 -15.25
N SER A 123 -0.66 17.13 -14.67
CA SER A 123 -0.91 17.33 -13.24
C SER A 123 -2.38 17.04 -12.90
N ASP A 124 -3.33 17.50 -13.71
CA ASP A 124 -4.76 17.21 -13.54
C ASP A 124 -5.03 15.72 -13.68
N LYS A 125 -4.44 15.06 -14.68
CA LYS A 125 -4.62 13.63 -14.90
C LYS A 125 -4.16 12.76 -13.73
N PHE A 126 -2.99 13.05 -13.16
CA PHE A 126 -2.50 12.30 -12.00
C PHE A 126 -3.21 12.68 -10.71
N THR A 127 -3.73 13.90 -10.61
CA THR A 127 -4.63 14.29 -9.51
C THR A 127 -5.96 13.53 -9.60
N GLU A 128 -6.55 13.43 -10.79
CA GLU A 128 -7.76 12.67 -11.05
C GLU A 128 -7.57 11.16 -10.78
N LEU A 129 -6.44 10.59 -11.21
CA LEU A 129 -6.08 9.20 -10.89
C LEU A 129 -6.12 8.99 -9.37
N LYS A 130 -5.42 9.84 -8.61
CA LYS A 130 -5.37 9.73 -7.15
C LYS A 130 -6.76 9.79 -6.52
N SER A 131 -7.59 10.77 -6.91
CA SER A 131 -8.95 10.92 -6.42
C SER A 131 -9.82 9.69 -6.73
N LYS A 132 -9.70 9.12 -7.94
CA LYS A 132 -10.41 7.89 -8.32
C LYS A 132 -9.98 6.71 -7.45
N LEU A 133 -8.69 6.56 -7.17
CA LEU A 133 -8.20 5.47 -6.30
C LEU A 133 -8.75 5.60 -4.87
N GLU A 134 -8.81 6.81 -4.33
CA GLU A 134 -9.42 7.08 -3.02
C GLU A 134 -10.93 6.77 -3.03
N GLU A 135 -11.66 7.16 -4.09
CA GLU A 135 -13.08 6.88 -4.24
C GLU A 135 -13.36 5.37 -4.31
N LEU A 136 -12.55 4.60 -5.04
CA LEU A 136 -12.71 3.15 -5.12
C LEU A 136 -12.55 2.47 -3.76
N GLU A 137 -11.60 2.94 -2.93
CA GLU A 137 -11.42 2.38 -1.59
C GLU A 137 -12.64 2.67 -0.69
N VAL A 138 -13.23 3.87 -0.82
CA VAL A 138 -14.47 4.23 -0.13
C VAL A 138 -15.64 3.34 -0.59
N GLN A 139 -15.82 3.16 -1.90
CA GLN A 139 -16.85 2.30 -2.47
C GLN A 139 -16.70 0.85 -2.01
N LYS A 140 -15.47 0.32 -2.01
CA LYS A 140 -15.14 -1.02 -1.50
C LYS A 140 -15.53 -1.17 -0.04
N CYS A 141 -15.17 -0.21 0.81
CA CYS A 141 -15.57 -0.21 2.21
C CYS A 141 -17.09 -0.18 2.39
N MET A 142 -17.81 0.65 1.61
CA MET A 142 -19.28 0.73 1.65
C MET A 142 -19.95 -0.60 1.26
N HIS A 143 -19.48 -1.26 0.20
CA HIS A 143 -20.03 -2.55 -0.24
C HIS A 143 -19.77 -3.66 0.78
N ILE A 144 -18.58 -3.71 1.40
CA ILE A 144 -18.28 -4.64 2.49
C ILE A 144 -19.22 -4.42 3.68
N ALA A 145 -19.41 -3.16 4.10
CA ALA A 145 -20.30 -2.81 5.20
C ALA A 145 -21.77 -3.18 4.93
N GLN A 146 -22.18 -3.16 3.66
CA GLN A 146 -23.53 -3.54 3.22
C GLN A 146 -23.67 -5.03 2.84
N HIS A 147 -22.62 -5.84 3.02
CA HIS A 147 -22.56 -7.25 2.59
C HIS A 147 -22.88 -7.46 1.10
N LYS A 148 -22.60 -6.47 0.24
CA LYS A 148 -22.84 -6.51 -1.21
C LYS A 148 -21.64 -7.09 -1.96
N TRP A 149 -21.42 -8.39 -1.78
CA TRP A 149 -20.26 -9.09 -2.36
C TRP A 149 -20.23 -9.09 -3.89
N THR A 150 -21.40 -9.14 -4.54
CA THR A 150 -21.50 -9.12 -6.02
C THR A 150 -21.08 -7.77 -6.60
N SER A 151 -21.43 -6.66 -5.95
CA SER A 151 -21.05 -5.31 -6.39
C SER A 151 -19.55 -5.04 -6.26
N LEU A 152 -18.83 -5.77 -5.40
CA LEU A 152 -17.36 -5.67 -5.34
C LEU A 152 -16.69 -6.13 -6.64
N ASN A 153 -17.32 -7.04 -7.40
CA ASN A 153 -16.77 -7.50 -8.68
C ASN A 153 -16.96 -6.48 -9.81
N GLU A 154 -17.85 -5.50 -9.62
CA GLU A 154 -18.12 -4.42 -10.57
C GLU A 154 -17.18 -3.23 -10.38
N ILE A 155 -16.49 -3.16 -9.22
CA ILE A 155 -15.49 -2.12 -8.94
C ILE A 155 -14.34 -2.24 -9.95
N PRO A 156 -13.98 -1.14 -10.65
CA PRO A 156 -12.83 -1.11 -11.54
C PRO A 156 -11.55 -1.56 -10.85
N ARG A 157 -10.72 -2.34 -11.57
CA ARG A 157 -9.42 -2.77 -11.04
C ARG A 157 -8.48 -1.57 -10.91
N VAL A 158 -7.95 -1.36 -9.71
CA VAL A 158 -6.98 -0.30 -9.39
C VAL A 158 -5.78 -0.33 -10.34
N GLU A 159 -5.26 -1.52 -10.64
CA GLU A 159 -4.12 -1.72 -11.55
C GLU A 159 -4.41 -1.18 -12.96
N ALA A 160 -5.63 -1.39 -13.48
CA ALA A 160 -6.01 -0.94 -14.81
C ALA A 160 -6.05 0.59 -14.90
N LEU A 161 -6.51 1.27 -13.85
CA LEU A 161 -6.53 2.74 -13.78
C LEU A 161 -5.11 3.31 -13.73
N ILE A 162 -4.26 2.74 -12.88
CA ILE A 162 -2.86 3.13 -12.75
C ILE A 162 -2.14 2.93 -14.08
N PHE A 163 -2.24 1.74 -14.67
CA PHE A 163 -1.57 1.43 -15.93
C PHE A 163 -2.07 2.34 -17.06
N GLY A 164 -3.38 2.58 -17.15
CA GLY A 164 -3.96 3.49 -18.15
C GLY A 164 -3.44 4.92 -18.04
N ALA A 165 -3.26 5.44 -16.82
CA ALA A 165 -2.70 6.77 -16.59
C ALA A 165 -1.24 6.84 -17.05
N TRP A 166 -0.40 5.90 -16.62
CA TRP A 166 1.03 5.86 -17.00
C TRP A 166 1.24 5.61 -18.49
N ASN A 167 0.41 4.76 -19.12
CA ASN A 167 0.51 4.46 -20.54
C ASN A 167 0.13 5.63 -21.45
N SER A 168 -0.68 6.55 -20.94
CA SER A 168 -1.06 7.74 -21.69
C SER A 168 0.04 8.80 -21.80
N LEU A 169 1.11 8.68 -21.00
CA LEU A 169 2.24 9.61 -21.10
C LEU A 169 3.01 9.41 -22.42
N PRO A 170 3.34 10.49 -23.14
CA PRO A 170 4.17 10.43 -24.33
C PRO A 170 5.57 9.86 -24.05
N GLU A 171 6.24 9.41 -25.12
CA GLU A 171 7.59 8.85 -25.04
C GLU A 171 8.66 9.86 -24.58
N CYS A 172 8.38 11.17 -24.65
CA CYS A 172 9.27 12.18 -24.07
C CYS A 172 9.35 12.11 -22.53
N TYR A 173 8.45 11.37 -21.85
CA TYR A 173 8.52 11.06 -20.42
C TYR A 173 9.14 9.67 -20.14
N SER A 174 10.06 9.23 -20.99
CA SER A 174 10.65 7.89 -20.95
C SER A 174 11.24 7.49 -19.59
N GLU A 175 11.91 8.38 -18.87
CA GLU A 175 12.55 8.07 -17.58
C GLU A 175 11.52 7.92 -16.48
N VAL A 176 10.52 8.80 -16.46
CA VAL A 176 9.38 8.72 -15.56
C VAL A 176 8.57 7.44 -15.80
N LYS A 177 8.32 7.08 -17.07
CA LYS A 177 7.67 5.83 -17.46
C LYS A 177 8.49 4.60 -17.05
N LYS A 178 9.80 4.59 -17.28
CA LYS A 178 10.70 3.52 -16.83
C LYS A 178 10.63 3.31 -15.32
N LEU A 179 10.61 4.40 -14.54
CA LEU A 179 10.49 4.28 -13.08
C LEU A 179 9.15 3.67 -12.68
N ALA A 180 8.07 4.18 -13.24
CA ALA A 180 6.73 3.71 -12.93
C ALA A 180 6.55 2.24 -13.30
N TYR A 181 6.93 1.84 -14.51
CA TYR A 181 6.84 0.44 -14.94
C TYR A 181 7.82 -0.47 -14.23
N GLY A 182 9.02 0.01 -13.91
CA GLY A 182 9.99 -0.74 -13.12
C GLY A 182 9.45 -1.09 -11.74
N VAL A 183 8.89 -0.09 -11.03
CA VAL A 183 8.24 -0.30 -9.73
C VAL A 183 7.01 -1.18 -9.88
N LEU A 184 6.13 -0.94 -10.86
CA LEU A 184 4.98 -1.81 -11.12
C LEU A 184 5.36 -3.25 -11.45
N THR A 185 6.51 -3.48 -12.08
CA THR A 185 7.00 -4.82 -12.40
C THR A 185 7.54 -5.52 -11.16
N ILE A 186 8.39 -4.86 -10.38
CA ILE A 186 8.95 -5.42 -9.13
C ILE A 186 7.84 -5.77 -8.15
N PHE A 187 6.81 -4.92 -8.07
CA PHE A 187 5.77 -5.02 -7.05
C PHE A 187 4.41 -5.53 -7.55
N GLY A 188 4.22 -5.66 -8.86
CA GLY A 188 2.99 -6.16 -9.49
C GLY A 188 3.12 -7.56 -10.10
N LEU A 189 4.34 -8.06 -10.36
CA LEU A 189 4.53 -9.42 -10.88
C LEU A 189 4.27 -10.55 -9.87
N THR A 190 3.90 -10.26 -8.62
CA THR A 190 3.47 -11.32 -7.69
C THR A 190 2.02 -11.77 -7.92
N TYR A 191 1.24 -11.10 -8.78
CA TYR A 191 -0.18 -11.45 -8.99
C TYR A 191 -0.64 -11.57 -10.45
N SER A 192 0.22 -11.27 -11.44
CA SER A 192 -0.13 -11.38 -12.87
C SER A 192 0.35 -12.67 -13.55
N CYS A 193 0.93 -13.62 -12.81
CA CYS A 193 1.16 -14.97 -13.32
C CYS A 193 -0.03 -15.87 -12.97
N GLU A 194 -1.09 -15.75 -13.78
CA GLU A 194 -1.99 -16.83 -14.21
C GLU A 194 -2.86 -16.35 -15.38
#